data_AF-A0A6G3CRD3-F1
#
_entry.id   AF-A0A6G3CRD3-F1
#
_cell.length_a   1.000
_cell.length_b   1.000
_cell.length_c   1.000
_cell.angle_alpha   90.00
_cell.angle_beta   90.00
_cell.angle_gamma   90.00
#
_symmetry.space_group_name_H-M   'P 1'
#
loop_
_entity.id
_entity.type
_entity.pdbx_description
1 polymer ?
#
loop_
_entity_poly.entity_id
_entity_poly.type
_entity_poly.pdbx_seq_one_letter_code
_entity_poly.pdbx_strand_id
1 'polypeptide(L)'
;MTRASAPKSRQPNGASSIYLGKDGRWHGRVTVGVKDDGTPDRRHVSRKTRPEVTKVVRELERQRDTGAVRKAGQWWTVKTWLTHWVENIAAAHVSENTIDGYRVAVYHHLIPGLGAHRLEKLQPEHLERFYKKMQDSGSSAGTAHQAHRTLRTALNEAVRRQHLTTNPSSIAKAPKVEEEEVEPYTLDEVQRLLAEATKVRNTARWVMALALGLRQGEVLGLKWEDVDFEVGVILVRRGRLRPRYKHGCGDKCARKPGYCPQKINIRRETKDTKTRAGKRPIGVPEELLKLLKRHKEEQERERALARDLWVEKGYVFTSPTGEPLNPNTDFHRWKDLLKAAKVRDGRLHDARHTAATVLLILGVPEAVVDRIMGWEPGKSARMRRRYQHLTGQVLQQTAAKVGGFLWGKPDVSQPTKGTSEPTPPQRSESHDGPVHVAHLSDRLVAFVHHEHAQAVVSQWGADHPDKPAHVKEWDRPQWEREGPGGTRAIRDRIPDRRLIHHANAVFLPGGERLNIGRTEQWSVVSWEFETDLYTDLPVRWHTTRRPGQEVEAQVRGVDQEAVAAALADAREQAVDRAKNPGEYGDLEA
;
A
#
# COMPACT_ATOMS: atom_id res chain seq x y z
N MET A 1 15.43 -27.44 -91.63
CA MET A 1 15.79 -26.85 -90.32
C MET A 1 14.92 -27.47 -89.23
N THR A 2 15.42 -28.49 -88.56
CA THR A 2 14.79 -29.14 -87.41
C THR A 2 14.99 -28.26 -86.17
N ARG A 3 13.90 -27.79 -85.55
CA ARG A 3 13.94 -27.09 -84.26
C ARG A 3 14.42 -28.07 -83.19
N ALA A 4 15.66 -27.89 -82.73
CA ALA A 4 16.18 -28.58 -81.56
C ALA A 4 15.33 -28.22 -80.33
N SER A 5 14.71 -29.23 -79.72
CA SER A 5 14.02 -29.11 -78.44
C SER A 5 15.02 -28.71 -77.37
N ALA A 6 14.83 -27.55 -76.74
CA ALA A 6 15.64 -27.13 -75.62
C ALA A 6 15.65 -28.21 -74.50
N PRO A 7 16.80 -28.47 -73.87
CA PRO A 7 16.87 -29.44 -72.78
C PRO A 7 15.96 -28.96 -71.63
N LYS A 8 15.12 -29.85 -71.11
CA LYS A 8 14.25 -29.59 -69.95
C LYS A 8 15.13 -29.18 -68.77
N SER A 9 15.24 -27.88 -68.51
CA SER A 9 15.97 -27.37 -67.35
C SER A 9 15.28 -27.89 -66.09
N ARG A 10 16.08 -28.43 -65.16
CA ARG A 10 15.58 -28.93 -63.88
C ARG A 10 14.94 -27.75 -63.15
N GLN A 11 13.69 -27.88 -62.73
CA GLN A 11 13.01 -26.80 -62.01
C GLN A 11 13.84 -26.37 -60.79
N PRO A 12 13.86 -25.06 -60.46
CA PRO A 12 14.62 -24.55 -59.34
C PRO A 12 14.22 -25.26 -58.05
N ASN A 13 15.20 -25.51 -57.17
CA ASN A 13 14.98 -26.19 -55.90
C ASN A 13 13.90 -25.45 -55.09
N GLY A 14 12.83 -26.16 -54.69
CA GLY A 14 11.69 -25.57 -53.96
C GLY A 14 10.50 -25.14 -54.83
N ALA A 15 10.58 -25.26 -56.17
CA ALA A 15 9.47 -24.96 -57.06
C ALA A 15 8.25 -25.89 -56.85
N SER A 16 7.05 -25.32 -56.92
CA SER A 16 5.81 -26.08 -56.87
C SER A 16 5.61 -26.87 -58.16
N SER A 17 5.12 -28.11 -58.05
CA SER A 17 4.89 -28.99 -59.19
C SER A 17 3.43 -29.41 -59.29
N ILE A 18 2.85 -29.34 -60.49
CA ILE A 18 1.51 -29.87 -60.80
C ILE A 18 1.62 -30.92 -61.90
N TYR A 19 1.06 -32.11 -61.68
CA TYR A 19 1.10 -33.21 -62.65
C TYR A 19 -0.14 -34.11 -62.56
N LEU A 20 -0.46 -34.83 -63.64
CA LEU A 20 -1.53 -35.85 -63.67
C LEU A 20 -0.98 -37.18 -63.15
N GLY A 21 -1.63 -37.76 -62.15
CA GLY A 21 -1.27 -39.05 -61.57
C GLY A 21 -1.81 -40.24 -62.36
N LYS A 22 -1.26 -41.42 -62.09
CA LYS A 22 -1.77 -42.70 -62.61
C LYS A 22 -3.16 -43.06 -62.06
N ASP A 23 -3.59 -42.38 -60.99
CA ASP A 23 -4.91 -42.48 -60.36
C ASP A 23 -5.99 -41.62 -61.06
N GLY A 24 -5.63 -40.98 -62.18
CA GLY A 24 -6.52 -40.09 -62.93
C GLY A 24 -6.79 -38.74 -62.25
N ARG A 25 -6.07 -38.40 -61.16
CA ARG A 25 -6.22 -37.13 -60.45
C ARG A 25 -5.05 -36.19 -60.71
N TRP A 26 -5.31 -34.90 -60.61
CA TRP A 26 -4.28 -33.88 -60.66
C TRP A 26 -3.65 -33.71 -59.28
N HIS A 27 -2.33 -33.85 -59.19
CA HIS A 27 -1.55 -33.67 -57.97
C HIS A 27 -0.76 -32.37 -58.00
N GLY A 28 -0.76 -31.66 -56.88
CA GLY A 28 0.11 -30.51 -56.61
C GLY A 28 1.06 -30.84 -55.46
N ARG A 29 2.32 -30.44 -55.57
CA ARG A 29 3.28 -30.44 -54.46
C ARG A 29 3.90 -29.06 -54.28
N VAL A 30 3.79 -28.50 -53.08
CA VAL A 30 4.29 -27.17 -52.73
C VAL A 30 5.25 -27.28 -51.56
N THR A 31 6.47 -26.77 -51.73
CA THR A 31 7.41 -26.62 -50.61
C THR A 31 7.06 -25.34 -49.88
N VAL A 32 6.67 -25.47 -48.62
CA VAL A 32 6.12 -24.36 -47.82
C VAL A 32 7.03 -23.94 -46.67
N GLY A 33 8.12 -24.69 -46.41
CA GLY A 33 9.10 -24.36 -45.37
C GLY A 33 10.06 -25.53 -45.09
N VAL A 34 10.64 -25.53 -43.90
CA VAL A 34 11.51 -26.59 -43.37
C VAL A 34 10.87 -27.14 -42.09
N LYS A 35 10.87 -28.46 -41.94
CA LYS A 35 10.41 -29.17 -40.74
C LYS A 35 11.45 -29.06 -39.62
N ASP A 36 11.05 -29.45 -38.41
CA ASP A 36 11.95 -29.40 -37.24
C ASP A 36 13.16 -30.36 -37.36
N ASP A 37 13.08 -31.37 -38.21
CA ASP A 37 14.19 -32.30 -38.54
C ASP A 37 15.16 -31.74 -39.62
N GLY A 38 14.96 -30.50 -40.07
CA GLY A 38 15.76 -29.86 -41.11
C GLY A 38 15.37 -30.26 -42.54
N THR A 39 14.39 -31.15 -42.74
CA THR A 39 13.94 -31.56 -44.07
C THR A 39 12.90 -30.60 -44.66
N PRO A 40 12.77 -30.46 -45.99
CA PRO A 40 11.74 -29.60 -46.59
C PRO A 40 10.30 -30.03 -46.25
N ASP A 41 9.46 -29.11 -45.77
CA ASP A 41 8.01 -29.30 -45.65
C ASP A 41 7.37 -29.20 -47.03
N ARG A 42 7.23 -30.34 -47.70
CA ARG A 42 6.60 -30.46 -49.03
C ARG A 42 5.20 -31.04 -48.92
N ARG A 43 4.19 -30.18 -49.08
CA ARG A 43 2.77 -30.55 -48.98
C ARG A 43 2.23 -31.09 -50.28
N HIS A 44 1.44 -32.15 -50.20
CA HIS A 44 0.76 -32.76 -51.33
C HIS A 44 -0.74 -32.47 -51.30
N VAL A 45 -1.31 -32.14 -52.45
CA VAL A 45 -2.75 -31.93 -52.65
C VAL A 45 -3.18 -32.64 -53.93
N SER A 46 -4.41 -33.18 -53.97
CA SER A 46 -4.97 -33.77 -55.18
C SER A 46 -6.40 -33.33 -55.45
N ARG A 47 -6.75 -33.13 -56.73
CA ARG A 47 -8.08 -32.73 -57.20
C ARG A 47 -8.46 -33.46 -58.49
N LYS A 48 -9.75 -33.44 -58.84
CA LYS A 48 -10.24 -34.13 -60.04
C LYS A 48 -9.81 -33.38 -61.31
N THR A 49 -9.78 -32.05 -61.27
CA THR A 49 -9.46 -31.21 -62.43
C THR A 49 -8.16 -30.41 -62.23
N ARG A 50 -7.50 -30.07 -63.33
CA ARG A 50 -6.29 -29.22 -63.33
C ARG A 50 -6.55 -27.84 -62.70
N PRO A 51 -7.63 -27.11 -63.04
CA PRO A 51 -7.88 -25.79 -62.46
C PRO A 51 -8.08 -25.83 -60.94
N GLU A 52 -8.76 -26.86 -60.42
CA GLU A 52 -8.96 -27.02 -58.98
C GLU A 52 -7.63 -27.22 -58.25
N VAL A 53 -6.73 -28.07 -58.76
CA VAL A 53 -5.42 -28.27 -58.10
C VAL A 53 -4.56 -27.01 -58.20
N THR A 54 -4.60 -26.30 -59.34
CA THR A 54 -3.86 -25.05 -59.53
C THR A 54 -4.32 -23.98 -58.55
N LYS A 55 -5.63 -23.84 -58.29
CA LYS A 55 -6.17 -22.90 -57.30
C LYS A 55 -5.65 -23.21 -55.89
N VAL A 56 -5.63 -24.48 -55.50
CA VAL A 56 -5.13 -24.91 -54.18
C VAL A 56 -3.62 -24.72 -54.06
N VAL A 57 -2.85 -25.00 -55.12
CA VAL A 57 -1.39 -24.76 -55.15
C VAL A 57 -1.08 -23.28 -55.02
N ARG A 58 -1.75 -22.40 -55.79
CA ARG A 58 -1.57 -20.95 -55.66
C ARG A 58 -1.93 -20.42 -54.28
N GLU A 59 -2.97 -20.97 -53.64
CA GLU A 59 -3.32 -20.59 -52.27
C GLU A 59 -2.25 -21.02 -51.26
N LEU A 60 -1.65 -22.21 -51.41
CA LEU A 60 -0.53 -22.65 -50.58
C LEU A 60 0.74 -21.80 -50.80
N GLU A 61 1.02 -21.39 -52.03
CA GLU A 61 2.09 -20.45 -52.36
C GLU A 61 1.84 -19.08 -51.72
N ARG A 62 0.61 -18.54 -51.85
CA ARG A 62 0.22 -17.29 -51.21
C ARG A 62 0.35 -17.36 -49.69
N GLN A 63 -0.06 -18.46 -49.07
CA GLN A 63 0.12 -18.68 -47.64
C GLN A 63 1.60 -18.72 -47.26
N ARG A 64 2.46 -19.33 -48.09
CA ARG A 64 3.90 -19.38 -47.86
C ARG A 64 4.49 -17.98 -47.90
N ASP A 65 4.15 -17.23 -48.94
CA ASP A 65 4.70 -15.89 -49.20
C ASP A 65 4.20 -14.86 -48.16
N THR A 66 3.00 -15.07 -47.61
CA THR A 66 2.45 -14.23 -46.51
C THR A 66 2.87 -14.70 -45.11
N GLY A 67 3.68 -15.75 -44.99
CA GLY A 67 4.07 -16.33 -43.69
C GLY A 67 2.89 -16.96 -42.92
N ALA A 68 1.76 -17.19 -43.58
CA ALA A 68 0.58 -17.84 -43.03
C ALA A 68 0.65 -19.39 -43.10
N VAL A 69 1.73 -19.93 -43.67
CA VAL A 69 2.00 -21.37 -43.66
C VAL A 69 2.32 -21.83 -42.25
N ARG A 70 1.52 -22.79 -41.78
CA ARG A 70 1.74 -23.52 -40.53
C ARG A 70 3.00 -24.38 -40.65
N LYS A 71 3.77 -24.62 -39.59
CA LYS A 71 4.81 -25.65 -39.61
C LYS A 71 4.20 -27.07 -39.70
N ALA A 72 4.76 -27.96 -40.52
CA ALA A 72 4.42 -29.38 -40.48
C ALA A 72 5.24 -30.12 -39.40
N GLY A 73 4.53 -30.74 -38.47
CA GLY A 73 5.14 -31.49 -37.37
C GLY A 73 4.31 -31.31 -36.10
N GLN A 74 3.82 -32.43 -35.56
CA GLN A 74 3.02 -32.55 -34.33
C GLN A 74 1.69 -31.79 -34.30
N TRP A 75 0.59 -32.53 -34.39
CA TRP A 75 -0.76 -31.97 -34.26
C TRP A 75 -1.03 -31.66 -32.79
N TRP A 76 -0.98 -30.38 -32.41
CA TRP A 76 -1.30 -29.95 -31.06
C TRP A 76 -2.81 -30.08 -30.80
N THR A 77 -3.15 -30.74 -29.69
CA THR A 77 -4.45 -30.52 -29.04
C THR A 77 -4.34 -29.29 -28.16
N VAL A 78 -5.48 -28.70 -27.79
CA VAL A 78 -5.50 -27.61 -26.80
C VAL A 78 -4.85 -28.08 -25.49
N LYS A 79 -5.10 -29.33 -25.07
CA LYS A 79 -4.46 -29.91 -23.88
C LYS A 79 -2.94 -29.90 -23.99
N THR A 80 -2.39 -30.52 -25.04
CA THR A 80 -0.92 -30.64 -25.17
C THR A 80 -0.27 -29.27 -25.32
N TRP A 81 -0.90 -28.35 -26.05
CA TRP A 81 -0.39 -26.98 -26.20
C TRP A 81 -0.39 -26.22 -24.87
N LEU A 82 -1.51 -26.22 -24.14
CA LEU A 82 -1.60 -25.49 -22.88
C LEU A 82 -0.66 -26.05 -21.81
N THR A 83 -0.50 -27.38 -21.73
CA THR A 83 0.48 -28.01 -20.85
C THR A 83 1.91 -27.61 -21.23
N HIS A 84 2.26 -27.67 -22.53
CA HIS A 84 3.58 -27.24 -22.98
C HIS A 84 3.83 -25.76 -22.70
N TRP A 85 2.85 -24.91 -22.98
CA TRP A 85 2.93 -23.47 -22.75
C TRP A 85 3.10 -23.13 -21.27
N VAL A 86 2.27 -23.70 -20.40
CA VAL A 86 2.34 -23.34 -18.97
C VAL A 86 3.64 -23.85 -18.34
N GLU A 87 4.06 -25.08 -18.62
CA GLU A 87 5.24 -25.66 -17.94
C GLU A 87 6.58 -25.24 -18.54
N ASN A 88 6.67 -25.06 -19.87
CA ASN A 88 7.96 -24.86 -20.54
C ASN A 88 8.16 -23.45 -21.09
N ILE A 89 7.09 -22.66 -21.26
CA ILE A 89 7.18 -21.31 -21.82
C ILE A 89 6.89 -20.27 -20.73
N ALA A 90 5.68 -20.28 -20.17
CA ALA A 90 5.24 -19.25 -19.24
C ALA A 90 6.01 -19.32 -17.92
N ALA A 91 6.25 -20.52 -17.39
CA ALA A 91 6.89 -20.71 -16.07
C ALA A 91 8.26 -20.02 -15.95
N ALA A 92 9.04 -19.94 -17.03
CA ALA A 92 10.36 -19.32 -17.04
C ALA A 92 10.32 -17.78 -17.02
N HIS A 93 9.20 -17.17 -17.44
CA HIS A 93 9.14 -15.73 -17.72
C HIS A 93 8.15 -14.95 -16.86
N VAL A 94 7.32 -15.62 -16.06
CA VAL A 94 6.32 -14.96 -15.21
C VAL A 94 6.58 -15.19 -13.73
N SER A 95 6.07 -14.29 -12.89
CA SER A 95 6.19 -14.46 -11.44
C SER A 95 5.41 -15.67 -10.93
N GLU A 96 5.86 -16.27 -9.83
CA GLU A 96 5.25 -17.44 -9.17
C GLU A 96 3.71 -17.38 -9.11
N ASN A 97 3.12 -16.32 -8.53
CA ASN A 97 1.66 -16.21 -8.43
C ASN A 97 0.95 -16.20 -9.81
N THR A 98 1.61 -15.65 -10.83
CA THR A 98 1.08 -15.62 -12.19
C THR A 98 1.06 -17.02 -12.77
N ILE A 99 2.15 -17.79 -12.59
CA ILE A 99 2.19 -19.16 -13.10
C ILE A 99 1.19 -20.06 -12.37
N ASP A 100 0.99 -19.89 -11.07
CA ASP A 100 -0.04 -20.65 -10.35
C ASP A 100 -1.45 -20.32 -10.85
N GLY A 101 -1.74 -19.04 -11.09
CA GLY A 101 -3.00 -18.62 -11.69
C GLY A 101 -3.21 -19.21 -13.08
N TYR A 102 -2.14 -19.27 -13.89
CA TYR A 102 -2.18 -19.95 -15.19
C TYR A 102 -2.41 -21.46 -15.04
N ARG A 103 -1.69 -22.15 -14.14
CA ARG A 103 -1.88 -23.58 -13.89
C ARG A 103 -3.30 -23.89 -13.42
N VAL A 104 -3.87 -23.08 -12.53
CA VAL A 104 -5.27 -23.25 -12.10
C VAL A 104 -6.22 -23.12 -13.28
N ALA A 105 -6.08 -22.05 -14.07
CA ALA A 105 -6.91 -21.86 -15.26
C ALA A 105 -6.73 -22.99 -16.28
N VAL A 106 -5.50 -23.44 -16.51
CA VAL A 106 -5.17 -24.49 -17.48
C VAL A 106 -5.70 -25.85 -17.03
N TYR A 107 -5.31 -26.33 -15.85
CA TYR A 107 -5.57 -27.70 -15.42
C TYR A 107 -7.00 -27.90 -14.88
N HIS A 108 -7.58 -26.92 -14.19
CA HIS A 108 -8.91 -27.06 -13.60
C HIS A 108 -10.05 -26.61 -14.51
N HIS A 109 -9.79 -25.74 -15.49
CA HIS A 109 -10.85 -25.16 -16.32
C HIS A 109 -10.65 -25.42 -17.82
N LEU A 110 -9.54 -24.97 -18.40
CA LEU A 110 -9.33 -24.99 -19.85
C LEU A 110 -9.11 -26.40 -20.40
N ILE A 111 -8.31 -27.25 -19.75
CA ILE A 111 -8.09 -28.62 -20.20
C ILE A 111 -9.37 -29.46 -20.07
N PRO A 112 -10.09 -29.45 -18.93
CA PRO A 112 -11.36 -30.17 -18.83
C PRO A 112 -12.42 -29.70 -19.83
N GLY A 113 -12.48 -28.39 -20.12
CA GLY A 113 -13.51 -27.82 -20.99
C GLY A 113 -13.18 -27.82 -22.49
N LEU A 114 -11.92 -27.60 -22.86
CA LEU A 114 -11.48 -27.38 -24.24
C LEU A 114 -10.36 -28.32 -24.69
N GLY A 115 -9.75 -29.08 -23.78
CA GLY A 115 -8.50 -29.80 -24.03
C GLY A 115 -8.56 -30.84 -25.15
N ALA A 116 -9.72 -31.44 -25.38
CA ALA A 116 -9.93 -32.43 -26.43
C ALA A 116 -9.96 -31.84 -27.84
N HIS A 117 -10.17 -30.53 -27.98
CA HIS A 117 -10.17 -29.89 -29.28
C HIS A 117 -8.74 -29.89 -29.86
N ARG A 118 -8.66 -30.10 -31.18
CA ARG A 118 -7.45 -29.80 -31.94
C ARG A 118 -7.25 -28.29 -31.95
N LEU A 119 -6.01 -27.85 -31.74
CA LEU A 119 -5.70 -26.42 -31.62
C LEU A 119 -6.19 -25.64 -32.85
N GLU A 120 -6.00 -26.20 -34.05
CA GLU A 120 -6.43 -25.62 -35.33
C GLU A 120 -7.94 -25.66 -35.62
N LYS A 121 -8.69 -26.47 -34.88
CA LYS A 121 -10.15 -26.58 -34.98
C LYS A 121 -10.86 -25.83 -33.86
N LEU A 122 -10.11 -25.17 -33.00
CA LEU A 122 -10.67 -24.32 -31.95
C LEU A 122 -11.27 -23.08 -32.60
N GLN A 123 -12.55 -22.85 -32.36
CA GLN A 123 -13.32 -21.73 -32.91
C GLN A 123 -13.89 -20.86 -31.79
N PRO A 124 -14.17 -19.56 -32.03
CA PRO A 124 -14.72 -18.67 -31.01
C PRO A 124 -15.96 -19.21 -30.29
N GLU A 125 -16.83 -19.91 -31.01
CA GLU A 125 -18.09 -20.46 -30.48
C GLU A 125 -17.84 -21.57 -29.44
N HIS A 126 -16.72 -22.31 -29.56
CA HIS A 126 -16.32 -23.29 -28.55
C HIS A 126 -15.97 -22.60 -27.22
N LEU A 127 -15.30 -21.43 -27.30
CA LEU A 127 -14.88 -20.66 -26.14
C LEU A 127 -16.11 -20.05 -25.45
N GLU A 128 -17.02 -19.47 -26.21
CA GLU A 128 -18.24 -18.87 -25.69
C GLU A 128 -19.14 -19.90 -25.02
N ARG A 129 -19.34 -21.08 -25.64
CA ARG A 129 -20.07 -22.20 -25.00
C ARG A 129 -19.39 -22.67 -23.72
N PHE A 130 -18.06 -22.76 -23.73
CA PHE A 130 -17.29 -23.12 -22.54
C PHE A 130 -17.47 -22.11 -21.41
N TYR A 131 -17.40 -20.80 -21.69
CA TYR A 131 -17.60 -19.78 -20.66
C TYR A 131 -19.02 -19.75 -20.11
N LYS A 132 -20.03 -19.97 -20.95
CA LYS A 132 -21.41 -20.11 -20.51
C LYS A 132 -21.55 -21.32 -19.58
N LYS A 133 -21.05 -22.49 -20.00
CA LYS A 133 -21.04 -23.70 -19.16
C LYS A 133 -20.33 -23.50 -17.82
N MET A 134 -19.22 -22.76 -17.78
CA MET A 134 -18.54 -22.44 -16.52
C MET A 134 -19.47 -21.67 -15.56
N GLN A 135 -20.17 -20.65 -16.07
CA GLN A 135 -21.09 -19.84 -15.27
C GLN A 135 -22.31 -20.64 -14.83
N ASP A 136 -22.89 -21.44 -15.73
CA ASP A 136 -24.02 -22.34 -15.43
C ASP A 136 -23.64 -23.38 -14.35
N SER A 137 -22.36 -23.76 -14.27
CA SER A 137 -21.81 -24.66 -13.24
C SER A 137 -21.40 -23.96 -11.93
N GLY A 138 -21.71 -22.67 -11.77
CA GLY A 138 -21.48 -21.91 -10.54
C GLY A 138 -20.14 -21.15 -10.47
N SER A 139 -19.35 -21.12 -11.54
CA SER A 139 -18.16 -20.25 -11.57
C SER A 139 -18.56 -18.78 -11.75
N SER A 140 -17.98 -17.88 -10.95
CA SER A 140 -18.20 -16.44 -11.14
C SER A 140 -17.72 -15.96 -12.52
N ALA A 141 -18.33 -14.88 -13.02
CA ALA A 141 -17.91 -14.24 -14.27
C ALA A 141 -16.42 -13.85 -14.25
N GLY A 142 -15.90 -13.43 -13.09
CA GLY A 142 -14.48 -13.15 -12.90
C GLY A 142 -13.58 -14.36 -13.12
N THR A 143 -13.98 -15.55 -12.66
CA THR A 143 -13.24 -16.81 -12.88
C THR A 143 -13.25 -17.21 -14.35
N ALA A 144 -14.41 -17.14 -15.01
CA ALA A 144 -14.52 -17.41 -16.44
C ALA A 144 -13.69 -16.41 -17.27
N HIS A 145 -13.71 -15.13 -16.90
CA HIS A 145 -12.90 -14.09 -17.52
C HIS A 145 -11.39 -14.34 -17.31
N GLN A 146 -10.99 -14.83 -16.14
CA GLN A 146 -9.60 -15.22 -15.90
C GLN A 146 -9.17 -16.39 -16.79
N ALA A 147 -10.02 -17.40 -16.99
CA ALA A 147 -9.76 -18.48 -17.93
C ALA A 147 -9.63 -17.96 -19.36
N HIS A 148 -10.50 -17.03 -19.80
CA HIS A 148 -10.40 -16.36 -21.09
C HIS A 148 -9.05 -15.64 -21.26
N ARG A 149 -8.62 -14.82 -20.29
CA ARG A 149 -7.35 -14.10 -20.36
C ARG A 149 -6.14 -15.03 -20.44
N THR A 150 -6.13 -16.11 -19.66
CA THR A 150 -5.06 -17.12 -19.71
C THR A 150 -5.01 -17.80 -21.08
N LEU A 151 -6.16 -18.24 -21.59
CA LEU A 151 -6.26 -18.85 -22.91
C LEU A 151 -5.78 -17.90 -24.00
N ARG A 152 -6.17 -16.62 -23.92
CA ARG A 152 -5.75 -15.60 -24.89
C ARG A 152 -4.24 -15.42 -24.93
N THR A 153 -3.59 -15.35 -23.77
CA THR A 153 -2.12 -15.28 -23.69
C THR A 153 -1.47 -16.53 -24.29
N ALA A 154 -1.97 -17.72 -23.96
CA ALA A 154 -1.43 -18.97 -24.46
C ALA A 154 -1.59 -19.13 -25.99
N LEU A 155 -2.74 -18.73 -26.54
CA LEU A 155 -3.00 -18.80 -27.98
C LEU A 155 -2.27 -17.70 -28.76
N ASN A 156 -2.03 -16.54 -28.17
CA ASN A 156 -1.15 -15.53 -28.77
C ASN A 156 0.28 -16.06 -28.93
N GLU A 157 0.79 -16.82 -27.96
CA GLU A 157 2.10 -17.47 -28.10
C GLU A 157 2.08 -18.55 -29.19
N ALA A 158 0.96 -19.27 -29.36
CA ALA A 158 0.78 -20.22 -30.46
C ALA A 158 0.82 -19.54 -31.84
N VAL A 159 0.21 -18.36 -31.94
CA VAL A 159 0.25 -17.52 -33.16
C VAL A 159 1.67 -17.02 -33.41
N ARG A 160 2.34 -16.50 -32.38
CA ARG A 160 3.74 -16.03 -32.47
C ARG A 160 4.68 -17.13 -32.96
N ARG A 161 4.44 -18.38 -32.56
CA ARG A 161 5.21 -19.56 -32.98
C ARG A 161 4.68 -20.23 -34.26
N GLN A 162 3.72 -19.61 -34.94
CA GLN A 162 3.13 -20.08 -36.20
C GLN A 162 2.43 -21.45 -36.12
N HIS A 163 2.02 -21.87 -34.91
CA HIS A 163 1.14 -23.03 -34.73
C HIS A 163 -0.33 -22.68 -35.02
N LEU A 164 -0.70 -21.40 -34.91
CA LEU A 164 -1.99 -20.85 -35.31
C LEU A 164 -1.79 -19.64 -36.21
N THR A 165 -2.70 -19.47 -37.17
CA THR A 165 -2.72 -18.26 -38.03
C THR A 165 -3.43 -17.09 -37.35
N THR A 166 -4.45 -17.40 -36.55
CA THR A 166 -5.28 -16.40 -35.86
C THR A 166 -5.65 -16.92 -34.49
N ASN A 167 -5.78 -16.02 -33.52
CA ASN A 167 -6.19 -16.37 -32.17
C ASN A 167 -7.73 -16.40 -32.07
N PRO A 168 -8.40 -17.56 -31.89
CA PRO A 168 -9.86 -17.59 -31.76
C PRO A 168 -10.36 -16.85 -30.52
N SER A 169 -9.56 -16.76 -29.45
CA SER A 169 -9.93 -16.00 -28.24
C SER A 169 -9.86 -14.48 -28.42
N SER A 170 -9.20 -13.98 -29.48
CA SER A 170 -9.29 -12.54 -29.78
C SER A 170 -10.60 -12.14 -30.42
N ILE A 171 -11.33 -13.11 -30.98
CA ILE A 171 -12.62 -12.92 -31.65
C ILE A 171 -13.78 -13.27 -30.69
N ALA A 172 -13.61 -14.32 -29.87
CA ALA A 172 -14.63 -14.75 -28.91
C ALA A 172 -14.99 -13.64 -27.91
N LYS A 173 -16.28 -13.51 -27.60
CA LYS A 173 -16.76 -12.60 -26.57
C LYS A 173 -16.31 -13.07 -25.19
N ALA A 174 -15.52 -12.23 -24.51
CA ALA A 174 -15.11 -12.49 -23.14
C ALA A 174 -16.31 -12.37 -22.17
N PRO A 175 -16.35 -13.15 -21.09
CA PRO A 175 -17.34 -12.97 -20.03
C PRO A 175 -17.29 -11.54 -19.48
N LYS A 176 -18.44 -10.88 -19.40
CA LYS A 176 -18.54 -9.55 -18.80
C LYS A 176 -18.37 -9.70 -17.31
N VAL A 177 -17.35 -9.06 -16.76
CA VAL A 177 -17.18 -8.93 -15.31
C VAL A 177 -17.85 -7.63 -14.94
N GLU A 178 -18.92 -7.70 -14.16
CA GLU A 178 -19.49 -6.52 -13.54
C GLU A 178 -18.47 -5.99 -12.51
N GLU A 179 -18.15 -4.71 -12.61
CA GLU A 179 -17.33 -4.06 -11.60
C GLU A 179 -18.23 -3.74 -10.42
N GLU A 180 -18.11 -4.50 -9.33
CA GLU A 180 -18.73 -4.12 -8.06
C GLU A 180 -18.11 -2.81 -7.57
N GLU A 181 -18.96 -1.81 -7.34
CA GLU A 181 -18.54 -0.56 -6.71
C GLU A 181 -18.15 -0.85 -5.25
N VAL A 182 -16.88 -0.59 -4.93
CA VAL A 182 -16.38 -0.77 -3.57
C VAL A 182 -16.71 0.47 -2.79
N GLU A 183 -17.74 0.41 -1.96
CA GLU A 183 -18.03 1.46 -0.99
C GLU A 183 -16.90 1.52 0.05
N PRO A 184 -16.35 2.72 0.34
CA PRO A 184 -15.47 2.95 1.49
C PRO A 184 -16.19 2.72 2.83
N TYR A 185 -15.45 2.36 3.88
CA TYR A 185 -16.02 2.38 5.22
C TYR A 185 -16.35 3.82 5.63
N THR A 186 -17.48 4.00 6.31
CA THR A 186 -17.86 5.29 6.89
C THR A 186 -16.96 5.65 8.08
N LEU A 187 -16.96 6.92 8.49
CA LEU A 187 -16.16 7.35 9.65
C LEU A 187 -16.55 6.59 10.94
N ASP A 188 -17.84 6.36 11.17
CA ASP A 188 -18.35 5.57 12.30
C ASP A 188 -17.84 4.12 12.25
N GLU A 189 -17.89 3.47 11.08
CA GLU A 189 -17.36 2.12 10.92
C GLU A 189 -15.85 2.07 11.18
N VAL A 190 -15.10 3.06 10.72
CA VAL A 190 -13.66 3.17 10.98
C VAL A 190 -13.38 3.35 12.47
N GLN A 191 -14.12 4.22 13.17
CA GLN A 191 -13.97 4.43 14.61
C GLN A 191 -14.25 3.15 15.41
N ARG A 192 -15.34 2.42 15.10
CA ARG A 192 -15.64 1.13 15.71
C ARG A 192 -14.56 0.08 15.44
N LEU A 193 -14.03 0.05 14.22
CA LEU A 193 -12.93 -0.84 13.86
C LEU A 193 -11.64 -0.52 14.65
N LEU A 194 -11.32 0.77 14.81
CA LEU A 194 -10.16 1.20 15.60
C LEU A 194 -10.34 0.85 17.08
N ALA A 195 -11.55 1.03 17.64
CA ALA A 195 -11.87 0.69 19.03
C ALA A 195 -11.75 -0.82 19.32
N GLU A 196 -12.10 -1.69 18.38
CA GLU A 196 -11.87 -3.13 18.53
C GLU A 196 -10.41 -3.52 18.26
N ALA A 197 -9.70 -2.78 17.40
CA ALA A 197 -8.30 -3.06 17.08
C ALA A 197 -7.37 -2.83 18.26
N THR A 198 -7.69 -1.91 19.18
CA THR A 198 -6.89 -1.68 20.40
C THR A 198 -6.90 -2.85 21.37
N LYS A 199 -7.88 -3.76 21.26
CA LYS A 199 -8.00 -4.95 22.10
C LYS A 199 -7.14 -6.13 21.63
N VAL A 200 -6.46 -6.01 20.48
CA VAL A 200 -5.66 -7.10 19.90
C VAL A 200 -4.18 -6.72 19.80
N ARG A 201 -3.27 -7.65 20.13
CA ARG A 201 -1.79 -7.45 20.17
C ARG A 201 -1.22 -6.58 19.04
N ASN A 202 -1.57 -6.88 17.79
CA ASN A 202 -1.04 -6.14 16.63
C ASN A 202 -1.94 -4.95 16.27
N THR A 203 -2.29 -4.07 17.20
CA THR A 203 -3.20 -2.93 16.94
C THR A 203 -2.71 -2.06 15.78
N ALA A 204 -1.43 -1.67 15.79
CA ALA A 204 -0.83 -0.79 14.78
C ALA A 204 -0.99 -1.34 13.36
N ARG A 205 -1.08 -2.67 13.20
CA ARG A 205 -1.31 -3.33 11.91
C ARG A 205 -2.59 -2.85 11.24
N TRP A 206 -3.66 -2.67 12.00
CA TRP A 206 -4.98 -2.30 11.50
C TRP A 206 -5.08 -0.80 11.28
N VAL A 207 -4.52 0.00 12.20
CA VAL A 207 -4.43 1.46 12.07
C VAL A 207 -3.69 1.82 10.79
N MET A 208 -2.56 1.17 10.49
CA MET A 208 -1.82 1.41 9.25
C MET A 208 -2.62 1.08 7.98
N ALA A 209 -3.49 0.07 8.02
CA ALA A 209 -4.32 -0.27 6.87
C ALA A 209 -5.41 0.78 6.61
N LEU A 210 -6.01 1.29 7.67
CA LEU A 210 -7.11 2.27 7.62
C LEU A 210 -6.60 3.70 7.38
N ALA A 211 -5.47 4.08 7.99
CA ALA A 211 -4.92 5.44 7.89
C ALA A 211 -4.02 5.63 6.67
N LEU A 212 -3.12 4.67 6.38
CA LEU A 212 -2.10 4.82 5.33
C LEU A 212 -2.43 4.05 4.04
N GLY A 213 -3.48 3.21 4.06
CA GLY A 213 -3.90 2.45 2.89
C GLY A 213 -2.87 1.44 2.38
N LEU A 214 -1.93 1.01 3.22
CA LEU A 214 -0.87 0.09 2.81
C LEU A 214 -1.41 -1.30 2.43
N ARG A 215 -0.84 -1.93 1.40
CA ARG A 215 -1.27 -3.29 1.01
C ARG A 215 -0.90 -4.27 2.12
N GLN A 216 -1.73 -5.29 2.36
CA GLN A 216 -1.47 -6.33 3.38
C GLN A 216 -0.02 -6.84 3.38
N GLY A 217 0.47 -7.24 2.20
CA GLY A 217 1.84 -7.73 2.08
C GLY A 217 2.90 -6.67 2.39
N GLU A 218 2.66 -5.39 2.09
CA GLU A 218 3.57 -4.29 2.42
C GLU A 218 3.68 -4.13 3.94
N VAL A 219 2.54 -4.05 4.65
CA VAL A 219 2.51 -3.89 6.11
C VAL A 219 3.16 -5.09 6.82
N LEU A 220 2.79 -6.30 6.42
CA LEU A 220 3.38 -7.53 6.98
C LEU A 220 4.85 -7.74 6.58
N GLY A 221 5.33 -6.99 5.58
CA GLY A 221 6.72 -7.02 5.13
C GLY A 221 7.62 -6.03 5.87
N LEU A 222 7.07 -5.10 6.65
CA LEU A 222 7.85 -4.07 7.34
C LEU A 222 8.74 -4.69 8.41
N LYS A 223 9.98 -4.18 8.45
CA LYS A 223 10.93 -4.43 9.53
C LYS A 223 11.19 -3.15 10.33
N TRP A 224 11.73 -3.28 11.54
CA TRP A 224 12.06 -2.10 12.35
C TRP A 224 13.08 -1.17 11.70
N GLU A 225 14.01 -1.71 10.89
CA GLU A 225 14.93 -0.92 10.05
C GLU A 225 14.22 -0.06 8.99
N ASP A 226 12.95 -0.34 8.70
CA ASP A 226 12.14 0.41 7.75
C ASP A 226 11.36 1.56 8.42
N VAL A 227 11.41 1.68 9.76
CA VAL A 227 10.68 2.70 10.54
C VAL A 227 11.68 3.72 11.10
N ASP A 228 11.59 4.95 10.61
CA ASP A 228 12.37 6.08 11.11
C ASP A 228 11.50 6.91 12.07
N PHE A 229 11.76 6.80 13.36
CA PHE A 229 11.01 7.51 14.40
C PHE A 229 11.44 8.98 14.54
N GLU A 230 12.65 9.34 14.11
CA GLU A 230 13.15 10.71 14.18
C GLU A 230 12.57 11.55 13.04
N VAL A 231 12.54 10.99 11.84
CA VAL A 231 11.98 11.65 10.65
C VAL A 231 10.47 11.43 10.53
N GLY A 232 9.91 10.45 11.24
CA GLY A 232 8.49 10.11 11.18
C GLY A 232 8.06 9.45 9.87
N VAL A 233 8.91 8.57 9.33
CA VAL A 233 8.73 7.98 8.00
C VAL A 233 8.83 6.46 8.04
N ILE A 234 7.95 5.80 7.28
CA ILE A 234 8.07 4.37 6.98
C ILE A 234 8.51 4.15 5.53
N LEU A 235 9.53 3.32 5.35
CA LEU A 235 10.08 2.93 4.06
C LEU A 235 9.49 1.61 3.59
N VAL A 236 8.50 1.65 2.70
CA VAL A 236 7.93 0.42 2.13
C VAL A 236 8.91 -0.13 1.09
N ARG A 237 9.71 -1.15 1.45
CA ARG A 237 10.72 -1.74 0.54
C ARG A 237 10.34 -3.09 -0.04
N ARG A 238 9.49 -3.84 0.68
CA ARG A 238 9.25 -5.26 0.47
C ARG A 238 7.82 -5.63 0.78
N GLY A 239 7.36 -6.73 0.22
CA GLY A 239 6.06 -7.32 0.53
C GLY A 239 6.20 -8.75 1.02
N ARG A 240 5.59 -9.07 2.17
CA ARG A 240 5.44 -10.43 2.68
C ARG A 240 4.67 -11.29 1.69
N LEU A 241 5.25 -12.43 1.35
CA LEU A 241 4.62 -13.45 0.52
C LEU A 241 3.88 -14.45 1.41
N ARG A 242 2.77 -15.00 0.89
CA ARG A 242 2.12 -16.15 1.51
C ARG A 242 3.09 -17.34 1.49
N PRO A 243 3.44 -17.93 2.65
CA PRO A 243 4.36 -19.05 2.72
C PRO A 243 3.78 -20.27 2.00
N ARG A 244 4.66 -21.12 1.49
CA ARG A 244 4.30 -22.42 0.90
C ARG A 244 5.08 -23.48 1.60
N TYR A 245 4.40 -24.54 2.00
CA TYR A 245 5.03 -25.59 2.77
C TYR A 245 5.12 -26.87 1.94
N LYS A 246 6.23 -27.58 2.08
CA LYS A 246 6.35 -29.01 1.75
C LYS A 246 6.46 -29.81 3.05
N HIS A 247 6.17 -31.10 2.99
CA HIS A 247 6.46 -31.99 4.10
C HIS A 247 7.98 -32.11 4.28
N GLY A 248 8.47 -31.86 5.49
CA GLY A 248 9.82 -32.27 5.90
C GLY A 248 9.87 -33.70 6.44
N CYS A 249 8.71 -34.29 6.76
CA CYS A 249 8.60 -35.67 7.22
C CYS A 249 8.55 -36.71 6.08
N GLY A 250 8.68 -36.30 4.81
CA GLY A 250 8.51 -37.18 3.65
C GLY A 250 7.10 -37.78 3.56
N ASP A 251 6.06 -36.95 3.71
CA ASP A 251 4.63 -37.31 3.61
C ASP A 251 4.08 -38.33 4.63
N LYS A 252 4.89 -38.74 5.62
CA LYS A 252 4.48 -39.71 6.67
C LYS A 252 3.34 -39.28 7.58
N CYS A 253 3.00 -37.99 7.66
CA CYS A 253 2.08 -37.48 8.69
C CYS A 253 0.62 -37.34 8.27
N ALA A 254 0.23 -37.73 7.06
CA ALA A 254 -1.13 -37.65 6.48
C ALA A 254 -1.84 -36.27 6.54
N ARG A 255 -1.18 -35.24 7.06
CA ARG A 255 -1.67 -33.86 7.14
C ARG A 255 -1.39 -33.15 5.82
N LYS A 256 -2.05 -32.00 5.56
CA LYS A 256 -1.59 -31.12 4.46
C LYS A 256 -0.23 -30.51 4.83
N PRO A 257 0.62 -30.15 3.86
CA PRO A 257 1.98 -29.63 4.13
C PRO A 257 2.03 -28.47 5.13
N GLY A 258 1.04 -27.57 5.13
CA GLY A 258 0.98 -26.44 6.06
C GLY A 258 0.74 -26.79 7.53
N TYR A 259 0.23 -28.01 7.80
CA TYR A 259 -0.05 -28.55 9.14
C TYR A 259 0.95 -29.65 9.54
N CYS A 260 1.97 -29.91 8.72
CA CYS A 260 3.05 -30.81 9.09
C CYS A 260 3.87 -30.19 10.24
N PRO A 261 4.17 -30.93 11.33
CA PRO A 261 5.05 -30.45 12.40
C PRO A 261 6.47 -30.11 11.89
N GLN A 262 6.94 -30.88 10.90
CA GLN A 262 8.22 -30.69 10.22
C GLN A 262 8.03 -29.96 8.88
N LYS A 263 7.09 -29.01 8.79
CA LYS A 263 6.85 -28.28 7.54
C LYS A 263 8.06 -27.45 7.13
N ILE A 264 8.41 -27.48 5.86
CA ILE A 264 9.52 -26.68 5.31
C ILE A 264 8.93 -25.63 4.40
N ASN A 265 9.20 -24.34 4.67
CA ASN A 265 8.80 -23.26 3.78
C ASN A 265 9.68 -23.28 2.52
N ILE A 266 9.08 -23.50 1.36
CA ILE A 266 9.78 -23.54 0.05
C ILE A 266 9.75 -22.20 -0.68
N ARG A 267 9.04 -21.22 -0.13
CA ARG A 267 8.91 -19.90 -0.72
C ARG A 267 9.71 -18.89 0.08
N ARG A 268 10.47 -18.05 -0.62
CA ARG A 268 11.10 -16.88 -0.01
C ARG A 268 10.07 -16.05 0.77
N GLU A 269 10.51 -15.45 1.88
CA GLU A 269 9.56 -14.79 2.77
C GLU A 269 8.98 -13.50 2.19
N THR A 270 9.80 -12.77 1.43
CA THR A 270 9.45 -11.47 0.87
C THR A 270 9.68 -11.44 -0.64
N LYS A 271 9.02 -10.51 -1.30
CA LYS A 271 9.42 -10.04 -2.63
C LYS A 271 9.76 -8.56 -2.52
N ASP A 272 10.75 -8.13 -3.28
CA ASP A 272 10.95 -6.70 -3.48
C ASP A 272 9.78 -6.11 -4.25
N THR A 273 9.50 -4.84 -3.99
CA THR A 273 8.54 -4.09 -4.78
C THR A 273 9.10 -3.94 -6.20
N LYS A 274 8.37 -4.43 -7.22
CA LYS A 274 8.82 -4.60 -8.61
C LYS A 274 9.28 -3.32 -9.33
N THR A 275 9.12 -2.14 -8.75
CA THR A 275 9.41 -0.85 -9.39
C THR A 275 10.02 0.15 -8.40
N ARG A 276 10.78 1.13 -8.91
CA ARG A 276 11.31 2.27 -8.13
C ARG A 276 10.21 3.04 -7.39
N ALA A 277 9.00 3.10 -7.96
CA ALA A 277 7.81 3.69 -7.34
C ALA A 277 7.24 2.87 -6.15
N GLY A 278 7.56 1.57 -6.09
CA GLY A 278 7.15 0.69 -5.00
C GLY A 278 7.96 0.89 -3.72
N LYS A 279 9.24 1.28 -3.86
CA LYS A 279 10.10 1.73 -2.74
C LYS A 279 9.79 3.19 -2.43
N ARG A 280 8.99 3.43 -1.39
CA ARG A 280 8.52 4.78 -1.10
C ARG A 280 8.56 5.11 0.40
N PRO A 281 8.99 6.33 0.76
CA PRO A 281 8.74 6.88 2.08
C PRO A 281 7.27 7.27 2.19
N ILE A 282 6.69 6.99 3.35
CA ILE A 282 5.34 7.41 3.72
C ILE A 282 5.47 8.10 5.06
N GLY A 283 5.03 9.37 5.11
CA GLY A 283 4.93 10.11 6.36
C GLY A 283 3.90 9.45 7.27
N VAL A 284 4.25 9.30 8.54
CA VAL A 284 3.44 8.63 9.54
C VAL A 284 2.95 9.70 10.53
N PRO A 285 1.64 9.80 10.79
CA PRO A 285 1.13 10.68 11.83
C PRO A 285 1.75 10.37 13.19
N GLU A 286 1.99 11.40 14.00
CA GLU A 286 2.67 11.26 15.30
C GLU A 286 1.98 10.22 16.21
N GLU A 287 0.65 10.21 16.23
CA GLU A 287 -0.14 9.22 16.98
C GLU A 287 0.12 7.77 16.57
N LEU A 288 0.36 7.54 15.28
CA LEU A 288 0.74 6.22 14.80
C LEU A 288 2.21 5.89 15.13
N LEU A 289 3.10 6.89 15.19
CA LEU A 289 4.47 6.68 15.68
C LEU A 289 4.47 6.32 17.17
N LYS A 290 3.70 7.01 18.01
CA LYS A 290 3.50 6.68 19.43
C LYS A 290 2.98 5.25 19.58
N LEU A 291 1.99 4.86 18.77
CA LEU A 291 1.46 3.50 18.76
C LEU A 291 2.52 2.47 18.33
N LEU A 292 3.36 2.78 17.33
CA LEU A 292 4.45 1.92 16.90
C LEU A 292 5.57 1.81 17.95
N LYS A 293 5.88 2.87 18.70
CA LYS A 293 6.80 2.83 19.85
C LYS A 293 6.29 1.87 20.92
N ARG A 294 5.02 2.03 21.34
CA ARG A 294 4.38 1.11 22.29
C ARG A 294 4.37 -0.34 21.79
N HIS A 295 4.08 -0.53 20.51
CA HIS A 295 4.12 -1.86 19.87
C HIS A 295 5.53 -2.47 19.89
N LYS A 296 6.58 -1.66 19.71
CA LYS A 296 7.98 -2.08 19.81
C LYS A 296 8.34 -2.52 21.23
N GLU A 297 7.98 -1.72 22.23
CA GLU A 297 8.22 -2.03 23.65
C GLU A 297 7.53 -3.33 24.06
N GLU A 298 6.27 -3.52 23.66
CA GLU A 298 5.53 -4.76 23.95
C GLU A 298 6.18 -5.97 23.28
N GLN A 299 6.62 -5.82 22.03
CA GLN A 299 7.34 -6.88 21.34
C GLN A 299 8.69 -7.21 22.00
N GLU A 300 9.39 -6.22 22.56
CA GLU A 300 10.63 -6.43 23.32
C GLU A 300 10.37 -7.21 24.62
N ARG A 301 9.25 -6.95 25.31
CA ARG A 301 8.81 -7.75 26.47
C ARG A 301 8.51 -9.19 26.08
N GLU A 302 7.78 -9.39 24.99
CA GLU A 302 7.49 -10.74 24.47
C GLU A 302 8.75 -11.48 24.05
N ARG A 303 9.72 -10.77 23.46
CA ARG A 303 11.04 -11.33 23.15
C ARG A 303 11.75 -11.82 24.41
N ALA A 304 11.75 -11.01 25.47
CA ALA A 304 12.33 -11.40 26.75
C ALA A 304 11.61 -12.62 27.38
N LEU A 305 10.28 -12.69 27.25
CA LEU A 305 9.47 -13.82 27.72
C LEU A 305 9.70 -15.10 26.90
N ALA A 306 9.80 -14.98 25.57
CA ALA A 306 9.94 -16.11 24.66
C ALA A 306 11.33 -16.78 24.74
N ARG A 307 12.37 -16.04 25.17
CA ARG A 307 13.75 -16.55 25.31
C ARG A 307 14.22 -17.27 24.04
N ASP A 308 14.61 -18.54 24.15
CA ASP A 308 15.12 -19.37 23.05
C ASP A 308 14.07 -19.68 21.97
N LEU A 309 12.78 -19.46 22.25
CA LEU A 309 11.71 -19.60 21.27
C LEU A 309 11.61 -18.38 20.34
N TRP A 310 12.28 -17.27 20.67
CA TRP A 310 12.27 -16.06 19.85
C TRP A 310 13.10 -16.22 18.59
N VAL A 311 12.50 -15.92 17.44
CA VAL A 311 13.16 -15.96 16.14
C VAL A 311 13.49 -14.55 15.66
N GLU A 312 14.78 -14.21 15.64
CA GLU A 312 15.24 -12.86 15.31
C GLU A 312 15.19 -12.56 13.80
N LYS A 313 14.06 -12.03 13.34
CA LYS A 313 13.84 -11.65 11.92
C LYS A 313 13.62 -10.15 11.69
N GLY A 314 13.45 -9.38 12.78
CA GLY A 314 13.30 -7.92 12.77
C GLY A 314 11.98 -7.40 12.19
N TYR A 315 10.94 -8.23 12.02
CA TYR A 315 9.64 -7.77 11.52
C TYR A 315 8.90 -6.94 12.56
N VAL A 316 8.22 -5.88 12.12
CA VAL A 316 7.35 -5.06 12.98
C VAL A 316 6.19 -5.90 13.51
N PHE A 317 5.56 -6.70 12.64
CA PHE A 317 4.42 -7.54 13.00
C PHE A 317 4.79 -9.02 13.02
N THR A 318 4.86 -9.59 14.22
CA THR A 318 5.26 -10.99 14.46
C THR A 318 4.20 -11.78 15.24
N SER A 319 4.41 -13.09 15.36
CA SER A 319 3.88 -13.90 16.46
C SER A 319 4.56 -13.52 17.79
N PRO A 320 4.06 -14.01 18.94
CA PRO A 320 4.76 -13.89 20.23
C PRO A 320 6.17 -14.50 20.26
N THR A 321 6.53 -15.30 19.25
CA THR A 321 7.84 -15.96 19.11
C THR A 321 8.72 -15.33 18.03
N GLY A 322 8.41 -14.12 17.56
CA GLY A 322 9.24 -13.40 16.56
C GLY A 322 9.06 -13.84 15.10
N GLU A 323 8.27 -14.89 14.82
CA GLU A 323 7.99 -15.34 13.46
C GLU A 323 7.09 -14.34 12.71
N PRO A 324 7.34 -14.02 11.43
CA PRO A 324 6.46 -13.16 10.64
C PRO A 324 5.06 -13.74 10.50
N LEU A 325 4.07 -12.86 10.58
CA LEU A 325 2.67 -13.25 10.41
C LEU A 325 2.40 -13.87 9.03
N ASN A 326 1.51 -14.87 9.02
CA ASN A 326 1.00 -15.46 7.80
C ASN A 326 -0.11 -14.57 7.22
N PRO A 327 -0.01 -14.08 5.97
CA PRO A 327 -1.04 -13.23 5.36
C PRO A 327 -2.44 -13.83 5.35
N ASN A 328 -2.58 -15.16 5.29
CA ASN A 328 -3.89 -15.81 5.36
C ASN A 328 -4.50 -15.72 6.76
N THR A 329 -3.70 -15.94 7.80
CA THR A 329 -4.14 -15.78 9.19
C THR A 329 -4.47 -14.32 9.51
N ASP A 330 -3.65 -13.39 9.04
CA ASP A 330 -3.93 -11.94 9.12
C ASP A 330 -5.26 -11.59 8.43
N PHE A 331 -5.55 -12.15 7.26
CA PHE A 331 -6.85 -11.95 6.60
C PHE A 331 -8.03 -12.47 7.45
N HIS A 332 -7.91 -13.63 8.09
CA HIS A 332 -8.98 -14.12 8.96
C HIS A 332 -9.16 -13.24 10.20
N ARG A 333 -8.06 -12.76 10.81
CA ARG A 333 -8.13 -11.80 11.92
C ARG A 333 -8.83 -10.50 11.53
N TRP A 334 -8.68 -10.05 10.28
CA TRP A 334 -9.46 -8.92 9.76
C TRP A 334 -10.97 -9.23 9.74
N LYS A 335 -11.38 -10.44 9.33
CA LYS A 335 -12.80 -10.84 9.34
C LYS A 335 -13.34 -10.92 10.77
N ASP A 336 -12.53 -11.42 11.71
CA ASP A 336 -12.89 -11.45 13.12
C ASP A 336 -13.07 -10.03 13.69
N LEU A 337 -12.19 -9.09 13.29
CA LEU A 337 -12.27 -7.69 13.68
C LEU A 337 -13.54 -7.01 13.14
N LEU A 338 -13.90 -7.24 11.87
CA LEU A 338 -15.14 -6.72 11.29
C LEU A 338 -16.37 -7.19 12.08
N LYS A 339 -16.39 -8.49 12.43
CA LYS A 339 -17.46 -9.09 13.23
C LYS A 339 -17.54 -8.49 14.63
N ALA A 340 -16.39 -8.31 15.30
CA ALA A 340 -16.31 -7.70 16.63
C ALA A 340 -16.82 -6.25 16.61
N ALA A 341 -16.44 -5.47 15.60
CA ALA A 341 -16.85 -4.07 15.44
C ALA A 341 -18.30 -3.90 14.96
N LYS A 342 -18.99 -5.01 14.63
CA LYS A 342 -20.35 -5.04 14.08
C LYS A 342 -20.48 -4.15 12.83
N VAL A 343 -19.45 -4.15 11.99
CA VAL A 343 -19.45 -3.43 10.70
C VAL A 343 -19.72 -4.40 9.56
N ARG A 344 -20.09 -3.88 8.39
CA ARG A 344 -20.38 -4.71 7.22
C ARG A 344 -19.18 -5.56 6.82
N ASP A 345 -19.49 -6.71 6.22
CA ASP A 345 -18.43 -7.60 5.75
C ASP A 345 -17.68 -6.98 4.56
N GLY A 346 -16.35 -7.08 4.58
CA GLY A 346 -15.52 -6.53 3.53
C GLY A 346 -14.13 -7.17 3.49
N ARG A 347 -13.42 -6.89 2.40
CA ARG A 347 -12.03 -7.34 2.23
C ARG A 347 -11.12 -6.35 2.95
N LEU A 348 -9.96 -6.84 3.37
CA LEU A 348 -8.90 -5.97 3.89
C LEU A 348 -8.44 -4.94 2.85
N HIS A 349 -8.60 -5.22 1.55
CA HIS A 349 -8.31 -4.25 0.50
C HIS A 349 -9.29 -3.06 0.49
N ASP A 350 -10.46 -3.21 1.09
CA ASP A 350 -11.47 -2.15 1.16
C ASP A 350 -11.10 -1.09 2.22
N ALA A 351 -10.32 -1.47 3.26
CA ALA A 351 -9.66 -0.50 4.16
C ALA A 351 -8.70 0.43 3.37
N ARG A 352 -8.01 -0.13 2.38
CA ARG A 352 -7.17 0.67 1.47
C ARG A 352 -7.99 1.56 0.54
N HIS A 353 -9.17 1.11 0.09
CA HIS A 353 -10.11 1.97 -0.66
C HIS A 353 -10.58 3.14 0.21
N THR A 354 -10.79 2.89 1.51
CA THR A 354 -11.17 3.90 2.50
C THR A 354 -10.09 4.95 2.68
N ALA A 355 -8.84 4.54 2.95
CA ALA A 355 -7.72 5.46 3.06
C ALA A 355 -7.52 6.33 1.81
N ALA A 356 -7.65 5.75 0.61
CA ALA A 356 -7.55 6.51 -0.65
C ALA A 356 -8.63 7.58 -0.75
N THR A 357 -9.86 7.24 -0.37
CA THR A 357 -11.00 8.14 -0.40
C THR A 357 -10.81 9.28 0.59
N VAL A 358 -10.39 8.99 1.82
CA VAL A 358 -10.13 10.01 2.84
C VAL A 358 -9.05 11.00 2.37
N LEU A 359 -7.94 10.51 1.81
CA LEU A 359 -6.89 11.39 1.30
C LEU A 359 -7.39 12.31 0.17
N LEU A 360 -8.24 11.80 -0.71
CA LEU A 360 -8.85 12.60 -1.77
C LEU A 360 -9.87 13.62 -1.22
N ILE A 361 -10.64 13.24 -0.21
CA ILE A 361 -11.59 14.14 0.48
C ILE A 361 -10.85 15.28 1.18
N LEU A 362 -9.70 14.99 1.79
CA LEU A 362 -8.84 15.99 2.44
C LEU A 362 -8.12 16.91 1.43
N GLY A 363 -8.35 16.75 0.13
CA GLY A 363 -7.73 17.59 -0.90
C GLY A 363 -6.24 17.34 -1.11
N VAL A 364 -5.72 16.18 -0.67
CA VAL A 364 -4.31 15.83 -0.89
C VAL A 364 -4.06 15.73 -2.41
N PRO A 365 -3.01 16.39 -2.95
CA PRO A 365 -2.75 16.37 -4.37
C PRO A 365 -2.64 14.94 -4.93
N GLU A 366 -3.24 14.68 -6.09
CA GLU A 366 -3.34 13.33 -6.65
C GLU A 366 -1.97 12.64 -6.82
N ALA A 367 -0.92 13.39 -7.16
CA ALA A 367 0.44 12.87 -7.26
C ALA A 367 0.98 12.36 -5.92
N VAL A 368 0.60 13.00 -4.81
CA VAL A 368 0.94 12.58 -3.45
C VAL A 368 0.14 11.34 -3.06
N VAL A 369 -1.16 11.29 -3.39
CA VAL A 369 -1.99 10.09 -3.20
C VAL A 369 -1.42 8.92 -3.98
N ASP A 370 -1.10 9.09 -5.28
CA ASP A 370 -0.47 8.06 -6.12
C ASP A 370 0.81 7.52 -5.46
N ARG A 371 1.61 8.40 -4.84
CA ARG A 371 2.84 8.03 -4.13
C ARG A 371 2.54 7.30 -2.82
N ILE A 372 1.66 7.78 -1.95
CA ILE A 372 1.28 7.09 -0.70
C ILE A 372 0.72 5.70 -1.02
N MET A 373 -0.17 5.63 -2.00
CA MET A 373 -0.80 4.39 -2.44
C MET A 373 0.20 3.49 -3.19
N GLY A 374 1.27 4.01 -3.78
CA GLY A 374 2.15 3.22 -4.64
C GLY A 374 1.40 2.70 -5.86
N TRP A 375 0.70 3.61 -6.54
CA TRP A 375 0.13 3.40 -7.87
C TRP A 375 1.18 3.72 -8.94
N GLU A 376 1.15 2.99 -10.05
CA GLU A 376 2.11 3.20 -11.13
C GLU A 376 1.78 4.53 -11.84
N PRO A 377 2.76 5.46 -11.94
CA PRO A 377 2.56 6.72 -12.65
C PRO A 377 2.04 6.47 -14.08
N GLY A 378 1.01 7.21 -14.49
CA GLY A 378 0.40 7.10 -15.83
C GLY A 378 -0.70 6.03 -15.96
N LYS A 379 -0.76 5.03 -15.07
CA LYS A 379 -1.88 4.04 -15.01
C LYS A 379 -2.87 4.32 -13.88
N SER A 380 -2.55 5.28 -13.01
CA SER A 380 -3.34 5.65 -11.83
C SER A 380 -4.67 6.33 -12.16
N ALA A 381 -4.84 6.90 -13.36
CA ALA A 381 -6.07 7.60 -13.75
C ALA A 381 -7.33 6.70 -13.65
N ARG A 382 -7.26 5.43 -14.07
CA ARG A 382 -8.38 4.48 -13.90
C ARG A 382 -8.65 4.19 -12.43
N MET A 383 -7.60 4.15 -11.61
CA MET A 383 -7.72 3.89 -10.18
C MET A 383 -8.35 5.09 -9.45
N ARG A 384 -7.96 6.32 -9.82
CA ARG A 384 -8.51 7.57 -9.30
C ARG A 384 -9.97 7.80 -9.70
N ARG A 385 -10.34 7.46 -10.93
CA ARG A 385 -11.74 7.52 -11.42
C ARG A 385 -12.73 6.80 -10.52
N ARG A 386 -12.31 5.73 -9.83
CA ARG A 386 -13.16 5.02 -8.87
C ARG A 386 -13.63 5.89 -7.70
N TYR A 387 -13.00 7.03 -7.42
CA TYR A 387 -13.32 7.89 -6.28
C TYR A 387 -13.71 9.32 -6.68
N GLN A 388 -13.64 9.66 -7.97
CA GLN A 388 -13.98 11.00 -8.47
C GLN A 388 -15.44 11.40 -8.21
N HIS A 389 -16.35 10.43 -8.04
CA HIS A 389 -17.74 10.72 -7.71
C HIS A 389 -17.93 11.10 -6.23
N LEU A 390 -16.99 10.72 -5.35
CA LEU A 390 -17.01 11.03 -3.92
C LEU A 390 -16.37 12.40 -3.60
N THR A 391 -15.76 13.08 -4.58
CA THR A 391 -15.11 14.39 -4.39
C THR A 391 -16.06 15.58 -4.55
N GLY A 392 -17.38 15.36 -4.67
CA GLY A 392 -18.35 16.45 -4.86
C GLY A 392 -18.29 17.52 -3.75
N GLN A 393 -18.15 17.09 -2.49
CA GLN A 393 -17.97 18.02 -1.36
C GLN A 393 -16.64 18.79 -1.42
N VAL A 394 -15.57 18.14 -1.87
CA VAL A 394 -14.25 18.77 -2.06
C VAL A 394 -14.30 19.82 -3.18
N LEU A 395 -15.01 19.51 -4.26
CA LEU A 395 -15.21 20.43 -5.37
C LEU A 395 -16.04 21.65 -4.92
N GLN A 396 -17.07 21.46 -4.10
CA GLN A 396 -17.83 22.56 -3.50
C GLN A 396 -17.01 23.38 -2.51
N GLN A 397 -16.22 22.76 -1.63
CA GLN A 397 -15.34 23.47 -0.70
C GLN A 397 -14.22 24.24 -1.44
N THR A 398 -13.68 23.65 -2.50
CA THR A 398 -12.68 24.30 -3.36
C THR A 398 -13.31 25.47 -4.12
N ALA A 399 -14.51 25.28 -4.68
CA ALA A 399 -15.26 26.35 -5.34
C ALA A 399 -15.63 27.47 -4.37
N ALA A 400 -15.98 27.16 -3.11
CA ALA A 400 -16.23 28.16 -2.08
C ALA A 400 -14.97 28.96 -1.72
N LYS A 401 -13.80 28.29 -1.61
CA LYS A 401 -12.51 28.97 -1.38
C LYS A 401 -12.10 29.86 -2.55
N VAL A 402 -12.24 29.37 -3.78
CA VAL A 402 -11.98 30.15 -5.01
C VAL A 402 -12.99 31.30 -5.14
N GLY A 403 -14.25 31.05 -4.79
CA GLY A 403 -15.35 32.01 -4.69
C GLY A 403 -15.01 33.18 -3.78
N GLY A 404 -14.62 32.88 -2.54
CA GLY A 404 -14.19 33.88 -1.56
C GLY A 404 -12.95 34.66 -1.99
N PHE A 405 -11.98 33.99 -2.63
CA PHE A 405 -10.73 34.61 -3.06
C PHE A 405 -10.89 35.54 -4.27
N LEU A 406 -11.73 35.17 -5.24
CA LEU A 406 -11.88 35.92 -6.50
C LEU A 406 -13.04 36.94 -6.49
N TRP A 407 -14.09 36.72 -5.70
CA TRP A 407 -15.32 37.53 -5.73
C TRP A 407 -15.77 38.11 -4.38
N GLY A 408 -15.03 37.89 -3.29
CA GLY A 408 -15.28 38.60 -2.03
C GLY A 408 -15.01 40.10 -2.18
N LYS A 409 -15.99 40.97 -1.92
CA LYS A 409 -15.78 42.42 -1.87
C LYS A 409 -15.07 42.83 -0.56
N PRO A 410 -14.18 43.83 -0.57
CA PRO A 410 -13.68 44.43 0.67
C PRO A 410 -14.79 45.33 1.23
N ASP A 411 -15.45 44.90 2.29
CA ASP A 411 -16.48 45.72 2.95
C ASP A 411 -15.86 46.53 4.09
N VAL A 412 -15.98 47.85 4.00
CA VAL A 412 -15.55 48.82 5.01
C VAL A 412 -16.82 49.48 5.53
N SER A 413 -17.34 49.01 6.67
CA SER A 413 -18.00 49.80 7.74
C SER A 413 -19.02 48.99 8.57
N GLN A 414 -18.64 48.59 9.80
CA GLN A 414 -19.36 48.81 11.08
C GLN A 414 -18.65 48.13 12.28
N PRO A 415 -18.90 48.59 13.53
CA PRO A 415 -17.92 48.56 14.62
C PRO A 415 -17.93 47.30 15.51
N THR A 416 -16.78 47.11 16.14
CA THR A 416 -16.22 45.99 16.89
C THR A 416 -17.08 45.42 18.04
N LYS A 417 -17.54 44.18 17.88
CA LYS A 417 -17.65 43.17 18.96
C LYS A 417 -16.65 42.07 18.66
N GLY A 418 -15.65 41.95 19.54
CA GLY A 418 -14.45 41.15 19.36
C GLY A 418 -14.72 39.65 19.37
N THR A 419 -14.57 39.03 18.21
CA THR A 419 -14.28 37.61 18.08
C THR A 419 -13.25 37.54 16.96
N SER A 420 -11.97 37.54 17.34
CA SER A 420 -10.86 37.46 16.39
C SER A 420 -10.81 36.05 15.81
N GLU A 421 -11.26 35.93 14.56
CA GLU A 421 -10.91 34.81 13.71
C GLU A 421 -9.39 34.75 13.48
N PRO A 422 -8.82 33.55 13.25
CA PRO A 422 -7.39 33.34 13.11
C PRO A 422 -6.92 33.78 11.73
N THR A 423 -5.95 34.68 11.69
CA THR A 423 -5.19 35.07 10.50
C THR A 423 -4.50 33.84 9.88
N PRO A 424 -4.51 33.63 8.55
CA PRO A 424 -3.67 32.62 7.90
C PRO A 424 -2.20 32.88 8.23
N PRO A 425 -1.32 31.88 8.40
CA PRO A 425 0.07 32.14 8.76
C PRO A 425 0.70 32.99 7.66
N GLN A 426 1.01 34.24 8.02
CA GLN A 426 1.85 35.10 7.21
C GLN A 426 3.14 34.33 6.93
N ARG A 427 3.62 34.37 5.68
CA ARG A 427 4.99 34.00 5.38
C ARG A 427 5.87 34.75 6.37
N SER A 428 6.64 34.01 7.18
CA SER A 428 7.55 34.54 8.19
C SER A 428 8.19 35.83 7.69
N GLU A 429 7.82 36.94 8.32
CA GLU A 429 8.54 38.19 8.18
C GLU A 429 10.02 37.89 8.41
N SER A 430 10.89 38.49 7.59
CA SER A 430 12.31 38.52 7.90
C SER A 430 12.49 39.22 9.26
N HIS A 431 12.71 38.46 10.32
CA HIS A 431 13.09 39.02 11.62
C HIS A 431 14.48 39.67 11.49
N ASP A 432 14.49 40.99 11.39
CA ASP A 432 15.70 41.85 11.43
C ASP A 432 16.02 42.31 12.88
N GLY A 433 15.44 41.68 13.89
CA GLY A 433 15.67 41.98 15.32
C GLY A 433 16.95 41.37 15.91
N PRO A 434 17.35 41.80 17.12
CA PRO A 434 18.52 41.25 17.82
C PRO A 434 18.32 39.77 18.19
N VAL A 435 19.42 39.01 18.22
CA VAL A 435 19.47 37.60 18.63
C VAL A 435 19.86 37.53 20.10
N HIS A 436 19.04 36.90 20.93
CA HIS A 436 19.35 36.70 22.36
C HIS A 436 20.11 35.38 22.54
N VAL A 437 21.36 35.43 22.97
CA VAL A 437 22.26 34.29 23.11
C VAL A 437 22.44 33.92 24.57
N ALA A 438 22.02 32.71 24.95
CA ALA A 438 22.34 32.12 26.25
C ALA A 438 23.78 31.57 26.22
N HIS A 439 24.64 32.12 27.07
CA HIS A 439 25.96 31.61 27.36
C HIS A 439 25.86 30.60 28.51
N LEU A 440 26.07 29.32 28.23
CA LEU A 440 26.05 28.23 29.20
C LEU A 440 27.46 27.63 29.30
N SER A 441 28.32 28.23 30.11
CA SER A 441 29.77 27.93 30.13
C SER A 441 30.43 28.07 28.73
N ASP A 442 30.77 26.98 28.06
CA ASP A 442 31.41 26.92 26.74
C ASP A 442 30.41 26.85 25.58
N ARG A 443 29.10 26.77 25.86
CA ARG A 443 28.05 26.62 24.86
C ARG A 443 27.27 27.92 24.65
N LEU A 444 27.03 28.25 23.38
CA LEU A 444 26.20 29.37 22.95
C LEU A 444 24.91 28.84 22.33
N VAL A 445 23.76 29.29 22.84
CA VAL A 445 22.44 28.92 22.33
C VAL A 445 21.65 30.18 21.99
N ALA A 446 21.27 30.34 20.73
CA ALA A 446 20.53 31.51 20.24
C ALA A 446 19.01 31.35 20.38
N PHE A 447 18.33 32.45 20.68
CA PHE A 447 16.88 32.59 20.84
C PHE A 447 16.38 33.87 20.18
N VAL A 448 15.13 33.82 19.69
CA VAL A 448 14.43 34.99 19.13
C VAL A 448 13.85 35.90 20.22
N HIS A 449 13.52 35.34 21.39
CA HIS A 449 12.95 36.08 22.51
C HIS A 449 13.87 36.03 23.73
N HIS A 450 14.06 37.19 24.37
CA HIS A 450 14.89 37.35 25.57
C HIS A 450 14.47 36.42 26.71
N GLU A 451 13.16 36.27 26.93
CA GLU A 451 12.58 35.44 27.99
C GLU A 451 12.95 33.96 27.86
N HIS A 452 13.04 33.44 26.63
CA HIS A 452 13.46 32.06 26.39
C HIS A 452 14.94 31.85 26.72
N ALA A 453 15.79 32.82 26.38
CA ALA A 453 17.20 32.78 26.75
C ALA A 453 17.36 32.85 28.28
N GLN A 454 16.57 33.70 28.95
CA GLN A 454 16.58 33.80 30.41
C GLN A 454 16.12 32.50 31.08
N ALA A 455 15.00 31.91 30.65
CA ALA A 455 14.49 30.67 31.23
C ALA A 455 15.51 29.53 31.15
N VAL A 456 16.23 29.42 30.02
CA VAL A 456 17.29 28.43 29.85
C VAL A 456 18.51 28.72 30.73
N VAL A 457 18.90 29.99 30.88
CA VAL A 457 19.98 30.39 31.80
C VAL A 457 19.60 30.12 33.25
N SER A 458 18.38 30.43 33.67
CA SER A 458 17.88 30.20 35.03
C SER A 458 17.82 28.70 35.35
N GLN A 459 17.28 27.89 34.44
CA GLN A 459 17.25 26.43 34.61
C GLN A 459 18.67 25.84 34.66
N TRP A 460 19.56 26.27 33.77
CA TRP A 460 20.95 25.82 33.78
C TRP A 460 21.67 26.20 35.08
N GLY A 461 21.46 27.40 35.60
CA GLY A 461 22.02 27.85 36.87
C GLY A 461 21.52 27.05 38.06
N ALA A 462 20.24 26.63 38.05
CA ALA A 462 19.69 25.73 39.05
C ALA A 462 20.32 24.32 38.97
N ASP A 463 20.52 23.81 37.75
CA ASP A 463 21.09 22.48 37.51
C ASP A 463 22.62 22.44 37.71
N HIS A 464 23.31 23.57 37.53
CA HIS A 464 24.77 23.70 37.60
C HIS A 464 25.21 24.97 38.35
N PRO A 465 25.08 25.02 39.70
CA PRO A 465 25.33 26.23 40.49
C PRO A 465 26.74 26.81 40.35
N ASP A 466 27.74 25.95 40.09
CA ASP A 466 29.15 26.33 40.00
C ASP A 466 29.56 26.82 38.59
N LYS A 467 28.63 26.90 37.64
CA LYS A 467 28.92 27.24 36.25
C LYS A 467 28.24 28.54 35.84
N PRO A 468 28.97 29.54 35.31
CA PRO A 468 28.38 30.82 34.94
C PRO A 468 27.44 30.65 33.74
N ALA A 469 26.26 31.25 33.84
CA ALA A 469 25.30 31.37 32.76
C ALA A 469 24.69 32.78 32.71
N HIS A 470 24.58 33.35 31.51
CA HIS A 470 23.98 34.68 31.29
C HIS A 470 23.47 34.84 29.85
N VAL A 471 22.58 35.81 29.64
CA VAL A 471 22.07 36.16 28.30
C VAL A 471 22.84 37.37 27.76
N LYS A 472 23.21 37.34 26.47
CA LYS A 472 23.71 38.50 25.74
C LYS A 472 22.87 38.75 24.49
N GLU A 473 22.74 40.01 24.12
CA GLU A 473 22.09 40.42 22.87
C GLU A 473 23.13 40.67 21.81
N TRP A 474 23.02 39.92 20.71
CA TRP A 474 23.93 40.01 19.57
C TRP A 474 23.15 40.46 18.35
N ASP A 475 23.77 41.28 17.51
CA ASP A 475 23.22 41.49 16.18
C ASP A 475 23.47 40.26 15.28
N ARG A 476 22.70 40.15 14.20
CA ARG A 476 22.79 39.01 13.29
C ARG A 476 24.19 38.85 12.67
N PRO A 477 24.89 39.93 12.24
CA PRO A 477 26.28 39.85 11.78
C PRO A 477 27.26 39.31 12.83
N GLN A 478 27.09 39.67 14.10
CA GLN A 478 27.91 39.18 15.21
C GLN A 478 27.69 37.69 15.43
N TRP A 479 26.46 37.21 15.40
CA TRP A 479 26.17 35.77 15.45
C TRP A 479 26.76 35.01 14.27
N GLU A 480 26.73 35.58 13.07
CA GLU A 480 27.34 34.92 11.90
C GLU A 480 28.85 34.77 12.01
N ARG A 481 29.53 35.69 12.70
CA ARG A 481 30.98 35.63 12.93
C ARG A 481 31.39 34.73 14.10
N GLU A 482 30.64 34.80 15.20
CA GLU A 482 31.07 34.25 16.49
C GLU A 482 30.20 33.08 16.99
N GLY A 483 29.03 32.87 16.39
CA GLY A 483 28.08 31.83 16.77
C GLY A 483 28.37 30.45 16.14
N PRO A 484 28.18 29.35 16.87
CA PRO A 484 28.35 28.00 16.30
C PRO A 484 27.33 27.72 15.18
N GLY A 485 27.77 27.78 13.92
CA GLY A 485 27.03 27.30 12.74
C GLY A 485 26.41 28.35 11.81
N GLY A 486 26.64 29.66 12.02
CA GLY A 486 26.23 30.74 11.10
C GLY A 486 24.73 30.82 10.79
N THR A 487 24.34 31.47 9.68
CA THR A 487 22.93 31.72 9.27
C THR A 487 22.09 30.45 9.09
N ARG A 488 22.73 29.30 8.87
CA ARG A 488 22.07 27.98 8.78
C ARG A 488 21.57 27.47 10.13
N ALA A 489 22.24 27.83 11.23
CA ALA A 489 21.84 27.42 12.58
C ALA A 489 20.53 28.07 13.05
N ILE A 490 20.13 29.21 12.45
CA ILE A 490 18.90 29.93 12.81
C ILE A 490 17.68 29.39 12.05
N ARG A 491 17.83 28.93 10.80
CA ARG A 491 16.69 28.43 9.99
C ARG A 491 16.37 26.95 10.17
N ASP A 492 17.36 26.12 10.50
CA ASP A 492 17.17 24.65 10.59
C ASP A 492 16.96 24.15 12.04
N ARG A 493 16.92 25.03 13.06
CA ARG A 493 16.78 24.66 14.49
C ARG A 493 15.70 25.41 15.30
N ILE A 494 14.78 26.12 14.65
CA ILE A 494 13.67 26.80 15.33
C ILE A 494 12.34 26.11 14.97
N PRO A 495 11.86 25.12 15.74
CA PRO A 495 10.45 25.13 16.08
C PRO A 495 10.16 26.33 16.98
N ASP A 496 8.95 26.85 16.93
CA ASP A 496 8.42 27.75 17.96
C ASP A 496 8.55 27.07 19.32
N ARG A 497 9.64 27.31 20.06
CA ARG A 497 9.72 26.94 21.47
C ARG A 497 8.75 27.85 22.19
N ARG A 498 7.73 27.27 22.83
CA ARG A 498 6.76 28.01 23.62
C ARG A 498 6.87 27.63 25.07
N LEU A 499 6.76 28.64 25.93
CA LEU A 499 6.56 28.46 27.36
C LEU A 499 5.16 27.86 27.55
N ILE A 500 5.11 26.71 28.22
CA ILE A 500 3.84 26.10 28.60
C ILE A 500 3.77 26.08 30.13
N HIS A 501 2.65 26.56 30.65
CA HIS A 501 2.38 26.60 32.08
C HIS A 501 1.65 25.30 32.48
N HIS A 502 2.09 24.62 33.54
CA HIS A 502 1.53 23.33 33.96
C HIS A 502 1.26 23.25 35.46
N ALA A 503 -0.01 23.29 35.87
CA ALA A 503 -0.37 23.12 37.26
C ALA A 503 -0.97 21.72 37.50
N ASN A 504 -0.55 21.07 38.58
CA ASN A 504 -1.13 19.79 39.00
C ASN A 504 -1.38 19.74 40.51
N ALA A 505 -2.38 18.96 40.91
CA ALA A 505 -2.68 18.68 42.31
C ALA A 505 -3.28 17.28 42.43
N VAL A 506 -2.94 16.56 43.51
CA VAL A 506 -3.42 15.20 43.76
C VAL A 506 -4.21 15.19 45.06
N PHE A 507 -5.30 14.44 45.09
CA PHE A 507 -6.21 14.32 46.22
C PHE A 507 -6.43 12.85 46.58
N LEU A 508 -6.43 12.57 47.88
CA LEU A 508 -6.78 11.29 48.47
C LEU A 508 -8.32 11.10 48.42
N PRO A 509 -8.84 9.86 48.60
CA PRO A 509 -10.28 9.57 48.59
C PRO A 509 -11.12 10.41 49.56
N GLY A 510 -10.53 10.86 50.67
CA GLY A 510 -11.19 11.75 51.63
C GLY A 510 -11.30 13.22 51.17
N GLY A 511 -10.74 13.56 50.00
CA GLY A 511 -10.61 14.92 49.49
C GLY A 511 -9.42 15.69 50.08
N GLU A 512 -8.60 15.05 50.91
CA GLU A 512 -7.36 15.64 51.43
C GLU A 512 -6.31 15.77 50.32
N ARG A 513 -5.66 16.94 50.22
CA ARG A 513 -4.62 17.18 49.22
C ARG A 513 -3.36 16.41 49.58
N LEU A 514 -2.89 15.57 48.65
CA LEU A 514 -1.60 14.89 48.75
C LEU A 514 -0.49 15.81 48.21
N ASN A 515 0.49 16.13 49.04
CA ASN A 515 1.67 16.88 48.61
C ASN A 515 2.66 15.94 47.90
N ILE A 516 2.67 15.98 46.57
CA ILE A 516 3.57 15.17 45.72
C ILE A 516 4.86 15.91 45.33
N GLY A 517 5.25 16.96 46.06
CA GLY A 517 6.46 17.75 45.77
C GLY A 517 6.38 18.63 44.52
N ARG A 518 5.19 18.73 43.90
CA ARG A 518 4.89 19.63 42.79
C ARG A 518 3.66 20.42 43.15
N THR A 519 3.85 21.55 43.85
CA THR A 519 2.73 22.33 44.38
C THR A 519 2.00 23.01 43.23
N GLU A 520 2.73 23.69 42.34
CA GLU A 520 2.27 24.36 41.11
C GLU A 520 3.50 24.58 40.19
N GLN A 521 3.60 23.92 39.03
CA GLN A 521 4.77 24.07 38.15
C GLN A 521 4.49 25.09 37.03
N TRP A 522 4.72 26.36 37.34
CA TRP A 522 4.24 27.42 36.47
C TRP A 522 4.90 27.54 35.11
N SER A 523 6.04 26.92 34.82
CA SER A 523 6.55 26.95 33.45
C SER A 523 7.45 25.77 33.12
N VAL A 524 7.31 25.25 31.91
CA VAL A 524 8.21 24.27 31.31
C VAL A 524 8.49 24.71 29.88
N VAL A 525 9.78 24.80 29.52
CA VAL A 525 10.18 24.96 28.12
C VAL A 525 9.98 23.61 27.44
N SER A 526 8.92 23.50 26.63
CA SER A 526 8.61 22.27 25.91
C SER A 526 8.97 22.37 24.43
N TRP A 527 9.44 21.26 23.86
CA TRP A 527 9.79 21.13 22.44
C TRP A 527 8.57 20.59 21.70
N GLU A 528 7.66 21.44 21.24
CA GLU A 528 6.51 21.00 20.44
C GLU A 528 6.74 21.42 18.97
N PHE A 529 7.26 20.48 18.17
CA PHE A 529 7.31 20.59 16.71
C PHE A 529 5.97 20.15 16.13
N GLU A 530 4.88 20.82 16.44
CA GLU A 530 3.60 20.64 15.75
C GLU A 530 2.70 21.81 16.13
N THR A 531 2.11 22.46 15.12
CA THR A 531 0.92 23.30 15.28
C THR A 531 -0.24 22.36 15.61
N ASP A 532 -0.16 21.74 16.78
CA ASP A 532 -1.23 20.92 17.30
C ASP A 532 -2.34 21.89 17.71
N LEU A 533 -3.49 21.78 17.06
CA LEU A 533 -4.71 22.56 17.36
C LEU A 533 -5.17 22.39 18.84
N TYR A 534 -4.51 21.52 19.62
CA TYR A 534 -4.83 21.17 21.00
C TYR A 534 -3.94 21.84 22.06
N THR A 535 -2.81 22.49 21.71
CA THR A 535 -1.95 23.25 22.65
C THR A 535 -1.96 24.77 22.43
N ASP A 536 -2.65 25.27 21.40
CA ASP A 536 -2.89 26.71 21.17
C ASP A 536 -3.99 27.32 22.07
N LEU A 537 -4.62 26.53 22.94
CA LEU A 537 -5.67 27.01 23.83
C LEU A 537 -5.05 27.77 25.03
N PRO A 538 -5.63 28.92 25.44
CA PRO A 538 -5.17 29.67 26.61
C PRO A 538 -5.04 28.78 27.86
N VAL A 539 -5.99 27.86 28.05
CA VAL A 539 -5.97 26.88 29.12
C VAL A 539 -6.80 25.64 28.77
N ARG A 540 -6.38 24.48 29.27
CA ARG A 540 -7.15 23.24 29.33
C ARG A 540 -6.87 22.52 30.64
N TRP A 541 -7.87 21.81 31.15
CA TRP A 541 -7.70 20.97 32.32
C TRP A 541 -8.50 19.67 32.24
N HIS A 542 -8.10 18.69 33.03
CA HIS A 542 -8.87 17.47 33.28
C HIS A 542 -8.57 16.90 34.66
N THR A 543 -9.47 16.05 35.15
CA THR A 543 -9.29 15.23 36.35
C THR A 543 -9.18 13.76 35.96
N THR A 544 -8.25 13.03 36.56
CA THR A 544 -8.01 11.61 36.25
C THR A 544 -7.73 10.82 37.52
N ARG A 545 -8.35 9.64 37.65
CA ARG A 545 -8.01 8.68 38.70
C ARG A 545 -6.67 8.00 38.38
N ARG A 546 -5.72 8.05 39.33
CA ARG A 546 -4.43 7.34 39.24
C ARG A 546 -4.62 5.83 39.50
N PRO A 547 -3.63 4.96 39.25
CA PRO A 547 -3.70 3.51 39.55
C PRO A 547 -4.00 3.12 41.02
N GLY A 548 -4.25 4.08 41.92
CA GLY A 548 -4.78 3.89 43.27
C GLY A 548 -6.20 4.47 43.44
N GLN A 549 -6.55 4.92 44.65
CA GLN A 549 -7.80 5.67 44.90
C GLN A 549 -7.60 7.20 44.81
N GLU A 550 -6.42 7.65 44.41
CA GLU A 550 -6.08 9.08 44.26
C GLU A 550 -6.64 9.67 42.97
N VAL A 551 -7.09 10.93 43.04
CA VAL A 551 -7.53 11.72 41.89
C VAL A 551 -6.57 12.86 41.64
N GLU A 552 -6.10 13.01 40.40
CA GLU A 552 -5.20 14.07 39.98
C GLU A 552 -5.94 15.09 39.10
N ALA A 553 -5.81 16.37 39.43
CA ALA A 553 -6.14 17.49 38.57
C ALA A 553 -4.89 17.93 37.80
N GLN A 554 -5.01 18.05 36.47
CA GLN A 554 -3.96 18.54 35.58
C GLN A 554 -4.49 19.71 34.76
N VAL A 555 -3.74 20.81 34.74
CA VAL A 555 -4.03 22.03 33.97
C VAL A 555 -2.82 22.40 33.14
N ARG A 556 -3.02 22.71 31.86
CA ARG A 556 -1.96 23.06 30.91
C ARG A 556 -2.45 24.16 29.97
N GLY A 557 -1.59 25.09 29.60
CA GLY A 557 -1.92 26.16 28.66
C GLY A 557 -0.75 27.08 28.32
N VAL A 558 -0.94 27.92 27.31
CA VAL A 558 0.02 28.95 26.89
C VAL A 558 -0.13 30.26 27.68
N ASP A 559 -1.23 30.44 28.41
CA ASP A 559 -1.51 31.61 29.23
C ASP A 559 -1.45 31.24 30.73
N GLN A 560 -0.53 31.88 31.45
CA GLN A 560 -0.29 31.62 32.86
C GLN A 560 -1.51 31.93 33.74
N GLU A 561 -2.19 33.05 33.48
CA GLU A 561 -3.34 33.50 34.26
C GLU A 561 -4.55 32.60 34.01
N ALA A 562 -4.74 32.18 32.76
CA ALA A 562 -5.78 31.23 32.39
C ALA A 562 -5.55 29.86 33.06
N VAL A 563 -4.30 29.37 33.06
CA VAL A 563 -3.90 28.14 33.78
C VAL A 563 -4.11 28.28 35.29
N ALA A 564 -3.84 29.46 35.85
CA ALA A 564 -4.06 29.73 37.26
C ALA A 564 -5.54 29.70 37.63
N ALA A 565 -6.39 30.34 36.83
CA ALA A 565 -7.82 30.38 37.03
C ALA A 565 -8.44 28.97 36.94
N ALA A 566 -8.09 28.20 35.90
CA ALA A 566 -8.65 26.87 35.69
C ALA A 566 -8.21 25.83 36.75
N LEU A 567 -7.11 26.09 37.47
CA LEU A 567 -6.67 25.22 38.56
C LEU A 567 -7.64 25.18 39.73
N ALA A 568 -8.38 26.26 39.98
CA ALA A 568 -9.43 26.27 41.00
C ALA A 568 -10.52 25.25 40.67
N ASP A 569 -11.08 25.35 39.45
CA ASP A 569 -12.14 24.45 38.96
C ASP A 569 -11.66 22.99 38.89
N ALA A 570 -10.43 22.78 38.43
CA ALA A 570 -9.84 21.45 38.37
C ALA A 570 -9.68 20.82 39.76
N ARG A 571 -9.29 21.61 40.77
CA ARG A 571 -9.16 21.14 42.16
C ARG A 571 -10.53 20.81 42.75
N GLU A 572 -11.55 21.64 42.52
CA GLU A 572 -12.90 21.40 43.02
C GLU A 572 -13.48 20.10 42.46
N GLN A 573 -13.40 19.89 41.14
CA GLN A 573 -13.84 18.65 40.52
C GLN A 573 -13.00 17.44 40.96
N ALA A 574 -11.68 17.60 41.17
CA ALA A 574 -10.85 16.50 41.68
C ALA A 574 -11.25 16.07 43.09
N VAL A 575 -11.57 17.02 43.97
CA VAL A 575 -12.05 16.74 45.33
C VAL A 575 -13.41 16.07 45.30
N ASP A 576 -14.33 16.56 44.46
CA ASP A 576 -15.65 15.96 44.30
C ASP A 576 -15.55 14.53 43.74
N ARG A 577 -14.77 14.33 42.68
CA ARG A 577 -14.49 13.02 42.10
C ARG A 577 -13.80 12.06 43.07
N ALA A 578 -12.95 12.56 43.97
CA ALA A 578 -12.30 11.74 45.00
C ALA A 578 -13.30 11.28 46.08
N LYS A 579 -14.22 12.16 46.50
CA LYS A 579 -15.26 11.84 47.50
C LYS A 579 -16.40 11.00 46.95
N ASN A 580 -16.73 11.20 45.67
CA ASN A 580 -17.89 10.63 44.98
C ASN A 580 -17.45 9.83 43.73
N PRO A 581 -16.60 8.79 43.85
CA PRO A 581 -16.09 8.07 42.68
C PRO A 581 -17.19 7.43 41.81
N GLY A 582 -18.35 7.11 42.41
CA GLY A 582 -19.51 6.57 41.70
C GLY A 582 -20.12 7.50 40.65
N GLU A 583 -20.07 8.82 40.84
CA GLU A 583 -20.65 9.79 39.90
C GLU A 583 -19.79 9.96 38.64
N TYR A 584 -18.51 9.68 38.75
CA TYR A 584 -17.52 9.83 37.67
C TYR A 584 -17.15 8.50 37.00
N GLY A 585 -17.85 7.41 37.35
CA GLY A 585 -17.60 6.07 36.80
C GLY A 585 -16.32 5.42 37.32
N ASP A 586 -15.78 5.91 38.43
CA ASP A 586 -14.53 5.45 39.05
C ASP A 586 -14.77 4.32 40.08
N LEU A 587 -15.81 3.50 39.90
CA LEU A 587 -16.07 2.35 40.78
C LEU A 587 -15.03 1.24 40.56
N GLU A 588 -14.58 0.61 41.63
CA GLU A 588 -13.55 -0.44 41.60
C GLU A 588 -13.97 -1.64 40.74
N ALA A 589 -13.04 -2.11 39.91
CA ALA A 589 -13.04 -3.46 39.34
C ALA A 589 -12.01 -4.32 40.08
#